data_AF-A0A7S1HWT3-F1
#
_entry.id   AF-A0A7S1HWT3-F1
#
_cell.length_a   1.000
_cell.length_b   1.000
_cell.length_c   1.000
_cell.angle_alpha   90.00
_cell.angle_beta   90.00
_cell.angle_gamma   90.00
#
_symmetry.space_group_name_H-M   'P 1'
#
loop_
_entity.id
_entity.type
_entity.pdbx_description
1 polymer ?
#
loop_
_entity_poly.entity_id
_entity_poly.type
_entity_poly.pdbx_seq_one_letter_code
_entity_poly.pdbx_strand_id
1 'polypeptide(L)'
;DLLHEEMIGGRPIATYKLQVPFRYDGGPFGDGPREIPLLELPSPKPGSSYVSGLEHVEFVIPHSLDGFISSYPDLTWDMKGAQKALNADVRLALAGDISVKFHNQSLEEVVEYEQQIAARG
;
A
#
# COMPACT_ATOMS: atom_id res chain seq x y z
N ASP A 1 -0.19 -4.82 16.59
CA ASP A 1 -0.11 -3.53 17.31
C ASP A 1 -0.40 -2.39 16.34
N LEU A 2 -1.07 -1.34 16.81
CA LEU A 2 -1.30 -0.14 16.01
C LEU A 2 0.04 0.58 15.83
N LEU A 3 0.45 0.82 14.59
CA LEU A 3 1.66 1.58 14.27
C LEU A 3 1.33 3.05 14.05
N HIS A 4 0.25 3.32 13.33
CA HIS A 4 -0.13 4.68 12.93
C HIS A 4 -1.62 4.75 12.62
N GLU A 5 -2.21 5.92 12.81
CA GLU A 5 -3.55 6.25 12.34
C GLU A 5 -3.56 7.69 11.82
N GLU A 6 -3.99 7.88 10.58
CA GLU A 6 -4.02 9.18 9.93
C GLU A 6 -5.39 9.47 9.28
N MET A 7 -5.74 10.75 9.17
CA MET A 7 -6.90 11.21 8.43
C MET A 7 -6.59 11.36 6.94
N ILE A 8 -6.94 10.34 6.15
CA ILE A 8 -6.72 10.31 4.70
C ILE A 8 -8.05 10.38 3.97
N GLY A 9 -8.23 11.40 3.12
CA GLY A 9 -9.46 11.54 2.32
C GLY A 9 -10.73 11.67 3.16
N GLY A 10 -10.64 12.29 4.34
CA GLY A 10 -11.77 12.54 5.24
C GLY A 10 -12.20 11.35 6.11
N ARG A 11 -11.40 10.29 6.19
CA ARG A 11 -11.62 9.15 7.10
C ARG A 11 -10.32 8.71 7.78
N PRO A 12 -10.37 8.14 8.98
CA PRO A 12 -9.19 7.55 9.58
C PRO A 12 -8.80 6.27 8.83
N ILE A 13 -7.50 6.08 8.66
CA ILE A 13 -6.89 4.86 8.15
C ILE A 13 -5.82 4.44 9.16
N ALA A 14 -5.95 3.22 9.67
CA ALA A 14 -5.05 2.68 10.67
C ALA A 14 -4.13 1.61 10.07
N THR A 15 -2.84 1.67 10.39
CA THR A 15 -1.85 0.66 9.98
C THR A 15 -1.45 -0.17 11.18
N TYR A 16 -1.58 -1.49 11.08
CA TYR A 16 -1.25 -2.45 12.13
C TYR A 16 -0.06 -3.32 11.73
N LYS A 17 0.86 -3.56 12.67
CA LYS A 17 1.83 -4.66 12.62
C LYS A 17 1.17 -5.92 13.17
N LEU A 18 1.08 -6.96 12.36
CA LEU A 18 0.51 -8.24 12.78
C LEU A 18 1.53 -9.02 13.62
N GLN A 19 1.05 -9.65 14.69
CA GLN A 19 1.88 -10.56 15.51
C GLN A 19 2.20 -11.85 14.74
N VAL A 20 1.29 -12.27 13.87
CA VAL A 20 1.48 -13.35 12.90
C VAL A 20 1.20 -12.77 11.52
N PRO A 21 2.21 -12.64 10.63
CA PRO A 21 2.03 -12.06 9.31
C PRO A 21 1.13 -12.95 8.44
N PHE A 22 0.47 -12.35 7.45
CA PHE A 22 -0.11 -13.16 6.39
C PHE A 22 1.04 -13.80 5.60
N ARG A 23 0.87 -15.08 5.25
CA ARG A 23 1.87 -15.83 4.51
C ARG A 23 1.36 -16.18 3.12
N TYR A 24 2.16 -15.88 2.11
CA TYR A 24 1.95 -16.27 0.73
C TYR A 24 3.07 -17.22 0.32
N ASP A 25 2.78 -18.51 0.14
CA ASP A 25 3.80 -19.55 -0.04
C ASP A 25 4.50 -19.57 -1.41
N GLY A 26 4.21 -18.58 -2.27
CA GLY A 26 4.75 -18.49 -3.62
C GLY A 26 3.68 -18.70 -4.68
N GLY A 27 3.85 -17.98 -5.79
CA GLY A 27 2.95 -18.03 -6.93
C GLY A 27 3.43 -18.98 -8.03
N PRO A 28 2.68 -19.09 -9.14
CA PRO A 28 3.07 -19.92 -10.30
C PRO A 28 4.40 -19.48 -10.95
N PHE A 29 4.95 -18.34 -10.54
CA PHE A 29 6.18 -17.76 -11.05
C PHE A 29 7.45 -18.19 -10.29
N GLY A 30 7.33 -19.05 -9.28
CA GLY A 30 8.49 -19.62 -8.57
C GLY A 30 9.13 -18.69 -7.53
N ASP A 31 8.46 -17.59 -7.20
CA ASP A 31 8.82 -16.73 -6.08
C ASP A 31 8.74 -17.55 -4.78
N GLY A 32 9.77 -17.49 -3.94
CA GLY A 32 9.73 -18.08 -2.59
C GLY A 32 8.62 -17.48 -1.71
N PRO A 33 8.40 -18.05 -0.51
CA PRO A 33 7.36 -17.57 0.39
C PRO A 33 7.58 -16.10 0.76
N ARG A 34 6.47 -15.34 0.85
CA ARG A 34 6.43 -13.94 1.27
C ARG A 34 5.60 -13.80 2.53
N GLU A 35 6.07 -12.96 3.44
CA GLU A 35 5.33 -12.54 4.62
C GLU A 35 4.83 -11.11 4.41
N ILE A 36 3.58 -10.86 4.79
CA ILE A 36 2.92 -9.57 4.72
C ILE A 36 2.56 -9.19 6.17
N PRO A 37 3.45 -8.45 6.86
CA PRO A 37 3.33 -8.21 8.28
C PRO A 37 2.43 -7.01 8.62
N LEU A 38 1.99 -6.25 7.61
CA LEU A 38 1.21 -5.03 7.80
C LEU A 38 -0.21 -5.20 7.28
N LEU A 39 -1.17 -4.62 8.01
CA LEU A 39 -2.56 -4.51 7.61
C LEU A 39 -2.97 -3.04 7.69
N GLU A 40 -3.39 -2.48 6.57
CA GLU A 40 -4.09 -1.19 6.53
C GLU A 40 -5.59 -1.44 6.71
N LEU A 41 -6.21 -0.73 7.65
CA LEU A 41 -7.63 -0.79 7.95
C LEU A 41 -8.24 0.60 7.76
N PRO A 42 -8.81 0.88 6.58
CA PRO A 42 -9.50 2.14 6.34
C PRO A 42 -10.91 2.14 6.94
N SER A 43 -11.26 3.21 7.64
CA SER A 43 -12.65 3.43 8.08
C SER A 43 -13.57 3.64 6.87
N PRO A 44 -14.83 3.19 6.89
CA PRO A 44 -15.77 3.43 5.80
C PRO A 44 -15.91 4.92 5.46
N LYS A 45 -16.04 5.26 4.18
CA LYS A 45 -16.38 6.63 3.78
C LYS A 45 -17.84 6.93 4.12
N PRO A 46 -18.16 8.11 4.68
CA PRO A 46 -19.55 8.51 4.89
C PRO A 46 -20.37 8.37 3.60
N GLY A 47 -21.50 7.67 3.66
CA GLY A 47 -22.40 7.50 2.52
C GLY A 47 -21.97 6.51 1.44
N SER A 48 -20.90 5.73 1.65
CA SER A 48 -20.44 4.71 0.70
C SER A 48 -20.69 3.30 1.22
N SER A 49 -21.25 2.42 0.38
CA SER A 49 -21.32 0.98 0.66
C SER A 49 -19.91 0.39 0.60
N TYR A 50 -19.39 -0.08 1.73
CA TYR A 50 -18.07 -0.71 1.80
C TYR A 50 -18.25 -2.23 1.87
N VAL A 51 -17.87 -2.94 0.83
CA VAL A 51 -17.84 -4.41 0.87
C VAL A 51 -16.66 -4.81 1.74
N SER A 52 -16.91 -5.55 2.82
CA SER A 52 -15.83 -6.00 3.68
C SER A 52 -14.97 -7.04 2.96
N GLY A 53 -13.66 -6.82 2.94
CA GLY A 53 -12.71 -7.74 2.32
C GLY A 53 -11.35 -7.11 2.09
N LEU A 54 -10.43 -7.91 1.54
CA LEU A 54 -9.13 -7.43 1.08
C LEU A 54 -9.31 -6.79 -0.31
N GLU A 55 -9.00 -5.51 -0.42
CA GLU A 55 -9.20 -4.73 -1.65
C GLU A 55 -7.91 -4.53 -2.45
N HIS A 56 -6.75 -4.55 -1.78
CA HIS A 56 -5.47 -4.39 -2.43
C HIS A 56 -4.32 -4.95 -1.61
N VAL A 57 -3.18 -5.12 -2.27
CA VAL A 57 -1.87 -5.37 -1.65
C VAL A 57 -0.87 -4.37 -2.22
N GLU A 58 0.10 -3.98 -1.40
CA GLU A 58 1.12 -3.01 -1.79
C GLU A 58 2.51 -3.63 -1.77
N PHE A 59 3.36 -3.20 -2.70
CA PHE A 59 4.70 -3.72 -2.89
C PHE A 59 5.73 -2.58 -2.85
N VAL A 60 6.78 -2.81 -2.08
CA VAL A 60 7.99 -2.00 -2.14
C VAL A 60 8.83 -2.50 -3.32
N ILE A 61 9.15 -1.61 -4.24
CA ILE A 61 10.01 -1.90 -5.39
C ILE A 61 11.34 -1.14 -5.29
N PRO A 62 12.47 -1.76 -5.68
CA PRO A 62 13.79 -1.12 -5.61
C PRO A 62 14.08 -0.21 -6.82
N HIS A 63 13.16 -0.14 -7.78
CA HIS A 63 13.29 0.64 -9.02
C HIS A 63 12.50 1.94 -8.92
N SER A 64 12.91 3.00 -9.62
CA SER A 64 12.06 4.18 -9.76
C SER A 64 10.71 3.80 -10.36
N LEU A 65 9.63 4.48 -9.92
CA LEU A 65 8.29 4.25 -10.45
C LEU A 65 8.25 4.38 -11.98
N ASP A 66 8.90 5.42 -12.53
CA ASP A 66 8.98 5.63 -13.98
C ASP A 66 9.67 4.49 -14.72
N GLY A 67 10.79 3.98 -14.18
CA GLY A 67 11.52 2.86 -14.77
C GLY A 67 10.73 1.55 -14.68
N PHE A 68 10.04 1.33 -13.56
CA PHE A 68 9.16 0.18 -13.37
C PHE A 68 7.99 0.21 -14.36
N ILE A 69 7.28 1.33 -14.49
CA ILE A 69 6.18 1.49 -15.45
C ILE A 69 6.66 1.28 -16.89
N SER A 70 7.79 1.87 -17.25
CA SER A 70 8.36 1.76 -18.60
C SER A 70 8.75 0.33 -18.96
N SER A 71 8.99 -0.54 -17.96
CA SER A 71 9.27 -1.96 -18.16
C SER A 71 8.02 -2.78 -18.50
N TYR A 72 6.82 -2.23 -18.28
CA TYR A 72 5.53 -2.86 -18.56
C TYR A 72 4.60 -1.90 -19.33
N PRO A 73 4.96 -1.54 -20.57
CA PRO A 73 4.24 -0.52 -21.34
C PRO A 73 2.82 -0.93 -21.76
N ASP A 74 2.54 -2.24 -21.78
CA ASP A 74 1.23 -2.78 -22.17
C ASP A 74 0.20 -2.77 -21.03
N LEU A 75 0.62 -2.43 -19.81
CA LEU A 75 -0.27 -2.32 -18.65
C LEU A 75 -0.86 -0.91 -18.53
N THR A 76 -2.12 -0.83 -18.12
CA THR A 76 -2.80 0.45 -17.86
C THR A 76 -2.62 0.85 -16.40
N TRP A 77 -1.72 1.81 -16.15
CA TRP A 77 -1.37 2.29 -14.82
C TRP A 77 -2.27 3.44 -14.35
N ASP A 78 -2.71 3.41 -13.09
CA ASP A 78 -3.31 4.57 -12.39
C ASP A 78 -2.20 5.36 -11.69
N MET A 79 -1.98 6.58 -12.18
CA MET A 79 -0.89 7.48 -11.81
C MET A 79 -1.29 8.53 -10.77
N LYS A 80 -2.50 8.46 -10.18
CA LYS A 80 -2.98 9.48 -9.23
C LYS A 80 -2.08 9.66 -8.01
N GLY A 81 -1.43 8.59 -7.56
CA GLY A 81 -0.50 8.60 -6.42
C GLY A 81 0.94 9.01 -6.77
N ALA A 82 1.28 9.11 -8.06
CA ALA A 82 2.68 9.19 -8.50
C ALA A 82 3.36 10.53 -8.18
N GLN A 83 2.57 11.56 -7.87
CA GLN A 83 3.06 12.91 -7.57
C GLN A 83 3.03 13.25 -6.08
N LYS A 84 2.72 12.29 -5.20
CA LYS A 84 2.81 12.51 -3.76
C LYS A 84 4.26 12.79 -3.36
N ALA A 85 4.46 13.79 -2.50
CA ALA A 85 5.80 14.15 -2.03
C ALA A 85 6.43 13.07 -1.15
N LEU A 86 5.60 12.36 -0.37
CA LEU A 86 5.99 11.24 0.46
C LEU A 86 5.27 9.98 -0.02
N ASN A 87 6.02 8.87 -0.09
CA ASN A 87 5.51 7.55 -0.49
C ASN A 87 4.66 7.58 -1.77
N ALA A 88 5.21 8.16 -2.84
CA ALA A 88 4.59 8.13 -4.16
C ALA A 88 4.28 6.68 -4.58
N ASP A 89 3.11 6.48 -5.18
CA ASP A 89 2.64 5.17 -5.57
C ASP A 89 2.02 5.16 -6.96
N VAL A 90 2.06 3.98 -7.60
CA VAL A 90 1.35 3.70 -8.84
C VAL A 90 0.51 2.45 -8.65
N ARG A 91 -0.68 2.44 -9.24
CA ARG A 91 -1.66 1.37 -9.02
C ARG A 91 -1.97 0.65 -10.33
N LEU A 92 -2.11 -0.67 -10.24
CA LEU A 92 -2.65 -1.51 -11.31
C LEU A 92 -3.96 -2.13 -10.83
N ALA A 93 -5.03 -1.90 -11.57
CA ALA A 93 -6.33 -2.54 -11.31
C ALA A 93 -6.31 -3.99 -11.82
N LEU A 94 -6.86 -4.90 -11.01
CA LEU A 94 -7.08 -6.30 -11.36
C LEU A 94 -8.58 -6.57 -11.51
N ALA A 95 -8.95 -7.81 -11.82
CA ALA A 95 -10.36 -8.19 -11.86
C ALA A 95 -11.01 -8.11 -10.46
N GLY A 96 -12.29 -7.70 -10.43
CA GLY A 96 -13.13 -7.78 -9.22
C GLY A 96 -12.78 -6.77 -8.12
N ASP A 97 -12.69 -5.49 -8.46
CA ASP A 97 -12.38 -4.36 -7.54
C ASP A 97 -11.07 -4.48 -6.74
N ILE A 98 -10.26 -5.49 -7.04
CA ILE A 98 -8.94 -5.72 -6.46
C ILE A 98 -7.90 -4.89 -7.20
N SER A 99 -6.84 -4.48 -6.50
CA SER A 99 -5.70 -3.83 -7.14
C SER A 99 -4.38 -4.12 -6.45
N VAL A 100 -3.30 -3.81 -7.12
CA VAL A 100 -1.95 -3.81 -6.53
C VAL A 100 -1.36 -2.41 -6.63
N LYS A 101 -0.60 -2.01 -5.61
CA LYS A 101 0.13 -0.75 -5.60
C LYS A 101 1.62 -0.98 -5.48
N PHE A 102 2.40 -0.08 -6.07
CA PHE A 102 3.85 -0.11 -6.03
C PHE A 102 4.37 1.24 -5.59
N HIS A 103 5.28 1.22 -4.64
CA HIS A 103 5.92 2.41 -4.06
C HIS A 103 7.36 2.06 -3.67
N ASN A 104 8.18 3.06 -3.34
CA ASN A 104 9.61 2.87 -3.09
C ASN A 104 9.99 2.74 -1.61
N GLN A 105 9.08 3.04 -0.70
CA GLN A 105 9.33 3.02 0.75
C GLN A 105 8.35 2.08 1.42
N SER A 106 8.77 1.32 2.42
CA SER A 106 7.84 0.53 3.22
C SER A 106 6.93 1.43 4.05
N LEU A 107 5.71 0.98 4.34
CA LEU A 107 4.81 1.72 5.23
C LEU A 107 5.40 1.92 6.63
N GLU A 108 6.24 1.00 7.11
CA GLU A 108 6.93 1.17 8.40
C GLU A 108 7.90 2.36 8.38
N GLU A 109 8.71 2.49 7.31
CA GLU A 109 9.62 3.62 7.15
C GLU A 109 8.88 4.95 7.01
N VAL A 110 7.74 4.94 6.30
CA VAL A 110 6.89 6.12 6.12
C VAL A 110 6.30 6.56 7.46
N VAL A 111 5.73 5.61 8.22
CA VAL A 111 5.18 5.86 9.56
C VAL A 111 6.25 6.40 10.51
N GLU A 112 7.44 5.80 10.51
CA GLU A 112 8.56 6.27 11.35
C GLU A 112 8.93 7.72 11.00
N TYR A 113 9.02 8.03 9.70
CA TYR A 113 9.33 9.38 9.23
C TYR A 113 8.25 10.40 9.66
N GLU A 114 6.98 10.07 9.51
CA GLU A 114 5.85 10.94 9.90
C GLU A 114 5.83 11.21 11.41
N GLN A 115 6.06 10.18 12.23
CA GLN A 115 6.17 10.34 13.69
C GLN A 115 7.34 11.24 14.08
N GLN A 116 8.48 11.14 13.39
CA GLN A 116 9.63 12.03 13.63
C GLN A 116 9.34 13.48 13.24
N ILE A 117 8.58 13.73 12.17
CA ILE A 117 8.12 15.09 11.83
C ILE A 117 7.20 15.63 12.91
N ALA A 118 6.20 14.84 13.32
CA ALA A 118 5.23 15.24 14.33
C ALA A 118 5.90 15.56 15.68
N ALA A 119 6.95 14.85 16.07
CA ALA A 119 7.70 15.09 17.30
C ALA A 119 8.57 16.37 17.27
N ARG A 120 8.81 16.95 16.09
CA ARG A 120 9.63 18.17 15.90
C ARG A 120 8.82 19.46 15.74
N GLY A 121 7.51 19.35 15.55
CA GLY A 121 6.57 20.48 15.47
C GLY A 121 5.99 20.83 16.83
#